data_AF-A0A2N2S6R8-F1
#
_entry.id   AF-A0A2N2S6R8-F1
#
_cell.length_a   1.000
_cell.length_b   1.000
_cell.length_c   1.000
_cell.angle_alpha   90.00
_cell.angle_beta   90.00
_cell.angle_gamma   90.00
#
_symmetry.space_group_name_H-M   'P 1'
#
loop_
_entity.id
_entity.type
_entity.pdbx_description
1 polymer ?
#
loop_
_entity_poly.entity_id
_entity_poly.type
_entity_poly.pdbx_seq_one_letter_code
_entity_poly.pdbx_strand_id
1 'polypeptide(L)'
;HGRLGVAIAGLLAFRLVWGVLGSTYARFTHFVPGPGRIKAYLRGQWKEPGHNPLGALSVLGLLGVMIFQVVSGLVANDDIAFEGPLYAIVSKSTSDWMSSLHRQNIWIIGGLIALHVLAILYYAHVKKDNLVKPMITGVKEFPEPAPRPAQGGGLVSFVVALAVAAATVWVATGGLVSPPPPPPPQSAPAW
;
A
#
# COMPACT_ATOMS: atom_id res chain seq x y z
N HIS A 1 16.17 -5.46 -5.18
CA HIS A 1 14.97 -4.98 -4.46
C HIS A 1 13.94 -4.31 -5.39
N GLY A 2 14.36 -3.63 -6.47
CA GLY A 2 13.44 -2.98 -7.43
C GLY A 2 12.24 -3.80 -7.92
N ARG A 3 12.44 -5.08 -8.29
CA ARG A 3 11.33 -5.99 -8.68
C ARG A 3 10.25 -6.17 -7.61
N LEU A 4 10.66 -6.26 -6.33
CA LEU A 4 9.71 -6.33 -5.21
C LEU A 4 8.97 -5.00 -5.04
N GLY A 5 9.65 -3.87 -5.26
CA GLY A 5 9.02 -2.55 -5.27
C GLY A 5 7.92 -2.43 -6.33
N VAL A 6 8.17 -2.93 -7.55
CA VAL A 6 7.16 -2.97 -8.62
C VAL A 6 5.98 -3.87 -8.25
N ALA A 7 6.23 -5.05 -7.67
CA ALA A 7 5.16 -5.92 -7.21
C ALA A 7 4.30 -5.24 -6.12
N ILE A 8 4.94 -4.58 -5.15
CA ILE A 8 4.26 -3.80 -4.11
C ILE A 8 3.45 -2.65 -4.73
N ALA A 9 3.97 -1.96 -5.74
CA ALA A 9 3.24 -0.90 -6.44
C ALA A 9 1.91 -1.42 -7.03
N GLY A 10 1.96 -2.58 -7.71
CA GLY A 10 0.76 -3.25 -8.21
C GLY A 10 -0.24 -3.63 -7.11
N LEU A 11 0.25 -4.22 -6.01
CA LEU A 11 -0.59 -4.58 -4.86
C LEU A 11 -1.23 -3.36 -4.18
N LEU A 12 -0.50 -2.25 -4.05
CA LEU A 12 -1.01 -0.99 -3.51
C LEU A 12 -2.08 -0.41 -4.43
N ALA A 13 -1.85 -0.38 -5.74
CA ALA A 13 -2.83 0.07 -6.71
C ALA A 13 -4.11 -0.76 -6.65
N PHE A 14 -3.98 -2.09 -6.65
CA PHE A 14 -5.11 -3.00 -6.45
C PHE A 14 -5.86 -2.65 -5.16
N ARG A 15 -5.14 -2.51 -4.04
CA ARG A 15 -5.73 -2.25 -2.72
C ARG A 15 -6.46 -0.90 -2.66
N LEU A 16 -5.95 0.13 -3.33
CA LEU A 16 -6.58 1.45 -3.41
C LEU A 16 -7.89 1.38 -4.20
N VAL A 17 -7.87 0.76 -5.39
CA VAL A 17 -9.08 0.59 -6.21
C VAL A 17 -10.11 -0.28 -5.49
N TRP A 18 -9.67 -1.38 -4.89
CA TRP A 18 -10.53 -2.25 -4.08
C TRP A 18 -11.09 -1.54 -2.84
N GLY A 19 -10.34 -0.60 -2.28
CA GLY A 19 -10.79 0.27 -1.18
C GLY A 19 -11.87 1.29 -1.59
N VAL A 20 -12.16 1.44 -2.88
CA VAL A 20 -13.25 2.29 -3.37
C VAL A 20 -14.39 1.45 -3.95
N LEU A 21 -14.05 0.45 -4.77
CA LEU A 21 -15.02 -0.34 -5.56
C LEU A 21 -15.35 -1.72 -4.97
N GLY A 22 -14.61 -2.16 -3.96
CA GLY A 22 -14.73 -3.49 -3.36
C GLY A 22 -16.01 -3.69 -2.55
N SER A 23 -16.01 -4.75 -1.75
CA SER A 23 -17.14 -5.08 -0.85
C SER A 23 -17.28 -4.08 0.29
N THR A 24 -18.44 -4.07 0.96
CA THR A 24 -18.82 -3.10 2.02
C THR A 24 -17.69 -2.84 3.02
N TYR A 25 -17.09 -3.91 3.57
CA TYR A 25 -16.06 -3.80 4.59
C TYR A 25 -14.65 -3.51 4.05
N ALA A 26 -14.43 -3.63 2.74
CA ALA A 26 -13.18 -3.26 2.10
C ALA A 26 -13.08 -1.74 1.83
N ARG A 27 -14.22 -1.06 1.73
CA ARG A 27 -14.29 0.35 1.31
C ARG A 27 -13.81 1.31 2.41
N PHE A 28 -13.00 2.30 2.02
CA PHE A 28 -12.51 3.34 2.93
C PHE A 28 -13.64 4.10 3.62
N THR A 29 -14.74 4.36 2.91
CA THR A 29 -15.92 5.06 3.45
C THR A 29 -16.59 4.33 4.61
N HIS A 30 -16.39 3.01 4.73
CA HIS A 30 -17.01 2.21 5.77
C HIS A 30 -16.16 2.15 7.06
N PHE A 31 -14.83 2.09 6.93
CA PHE A 31 -13.96 1.90 8.09
C PHE A 31 -13.16 3.14 8.51
N VAL A 32 -13.03 4.17 7.66
CA VAL A 32 -12.31 5.39 8.03
C VAL A 32 -13.16 6.21 9.01
N PRO A 33 -12.71 6.41 10.26
CA PRO A 33 -13.49 7.13 11.26
C PRO A 33 -13.46 8.63 10.97
N GLY A 34 -14.63 9.28 11.03
CA GLY A 34 -14.69 10.74 11.04
C GLY A 34 -14.05 11.34 12.31
N PRO A 35 -13.72 12.64 12.31
CA PRO A 35 -13.02 13.30 13.43
C PRO A 35 -13.76 13.17 14.78
N GLY A 36 -15.11 13.18 14.75
CA GLY A 36 -15.93 12.96 15.95
C GLY A 36 -15.76 11.56 16.56
N ARG A 37 -15.64 10.51 15.71
CA ARG A 37 -15.45 9.12 16.15
C ARG A 37 -14.07 8.91 16.77
N ILE A 38 -13.03 9.55 16.22
CA ILE A 38 -11.69 9.56 16.79
C ILE A 38 -11.73 10.20 18.19
N LYS A 39 -12.37 11.37 18.31
CA LYS A 39 -12.47 12.08 19.60
C LYS A 39 -13.26 11.29 20.65
N ALA A 40 -14.36 10.64 20.25
CA ALA A 40 -15.15 9.79 21.15
C ALA A 40 -14.34 8.57 21.63
N TYR A 41 -13.53 7.97 20.75
CA TYR A 41 -12.65 6.85 21.11
C TYR A 41 -11.55 7.26 22.08
N LEU A 42 -10.87 8.39 21.85
CA LEU A 42 -9.86 8.92 22.78
C LEU A 42 -10.43 9.27 24.15
N ARG A 43 -11.75 9.54 24.23
CA ARG A 43 -12.48 9.78 25.49
C ARG A 43 -13.02 8.50 26.15
N GLY A 44 -12.74 7.32 25.59
CA GLY A 44 -13.22 6.04 26.13
C GLY A 44 -14.72 5.78 25.93
N GLN A 45 -15.40 6.58 25.10
CA GLN A 45 -16.85 6.49 24.88
C GLN A 45 -17.22 5.58 23.71
N TRP A 46 -16.28 4.79 23.21
CA TRP A 46 -16.49 3.93 22.06
C TRP A 46 -17.25 2.65 22.44
N LYS A 47 -18.42 2.44 21.84
CA LYS A 47 -19.29 1.28 22.10
C LYS A 47 -19.67 0.49 20.85
N GLU A 48 -19.22 0.90 19.67
CA GLU A 48 -19.63 0.27 18.41
C GLU A 48 -18.83 -1.02 18.14
N PRO A 49 -19.51 -2.15 17.83
CA PRO A 49 -18.87 -3.34 17.29
C PRO A 49 -18.29 -3.02 15.91
N GLY A 50 -16.99 -3.24 15.72
CA GLY A 50 -16.33 -3.00 14.43
C GLY A 50 -14.91 -2.49 14.55
N HIS A 51 -14.46 -1.74 13.53
CA HIS A 51 -13.10 -1.24 13.46
C HIS A 51 -12.86 -0.17 14.52
N ASN A 52 -11.99 -0.48 15.47
CA ASN A 52 -11.39 0.50 16.36
C ASN A 52 -10.80 1.65 15.52
N PRO A 53 -11.13 2.92 15.81
CA PRO A 53 -10.55 4.08 15.12
C PRO A 53 -9.02 4.04 15.04
N LEU A 54 -8.32 3.52 16.04
CA LEU A 54 -6.87 3.33 15.99
C LEU A 54 -6.44 2.30 14.95
N GLY A 55 -7.21 1.22 14.78
CA GLY A 55 -6.94 0.21 13.75
C GLY A 55 -7.10 0.79 12.34
N ALA A 56 -8.14 1.61 12.13
CA ALA A 56 -8.33 2.32 10.86
C ALA A 56 -7.18 3.31 10.58
N LEU A 57 -6.75 4.08 11.59
CA LEU A 57 -5.59 4.98 11.46
C LEU A 57 -4.29 4.21 11.17
N SER A 58 -4.10 3.02 11.76
CA SER A 58 -2.95 2.16 11.46
C SER A 58 -2.94 1.73 9.99
N VAL A 59 -4.08 1.32 9.42
CA VAL A 59 -4.18 0.97 7.99
C VAL A 59 -3.86 2.17 7.11
N LEU A 60 -4.40 3.35 7.41
CA LEU A 60 -4.13 4.56 6.63
C LEU A 60 -2.65 4.98 6.72
N GLY A 61 -2.04 4.91 7.91
CA GLY A 61 -0.63 5.21 8.11
C GLY A 61 0.28 4.25 7.36
N LEU A 62 0.03 2.94 7.46
CA LEU A 62 0.78 1.92 6.72
C LEU A 62 0.58 2.08 5.20
N LEU A 63 -0.63 2.38 4.74
CA LEU A 63 -0.87 2.59 3.31
C LEU A 63 -0.13 3.84 2.80
N GLY A 64 -0.18 4.94 3.54
CA GLY A 64 0.49 6.19 3.20
C GLY A 64 2.01 6.05 3.15
N VAL A 65 2.62 5.44 4.17
CA VAL A 65 4.08 5.24 4.22
C VAL A 65 4.57 4.29 3.12
N MET A 66 3.78 3.29 2.76
CA MET A 66 4.11 2.34 1.70
C MET A 66 3.95 2.97 0.30
N ILE A 67 2.91 3.79 0.10
CA ILE A 67 2.78 4.60 -1.13
C ILE A 67 3.98 5.53 -1.28
N PHE A 68 4.36 6.23 -0.21
CA PHE A 68 5.54 7.08 -0.21
C PHE A 68 6.81 6.29 -0.55
N GLN A 69 7.00 5.10 0.03
CA GLN A 69 8.14 4.24 -0.27
C GLN A 69 8.21 3.85 -1.75
N VAL A 70 7.08 3.45 -2.34
CA VAL A 70 7.01 3.08 -3.75
C VAL A 70 7.27 4.28 -4.65
N VAL A 71 6.57 5.40 -4.43
CA VAL A 71 6.71 6.60 -5.27
C VAL A 71 8.14 7.15 -5.22
N SER A 72 8.71 7.30 -4.02
CA SER A 72 10.10 7.73 -3.86
C SER A 72 11.08 6.77 -4.53
N GLY A 73 10.82 5.46 -4.49
CA GLY A 73 11.66 4.44 -5.13
C GLY A 73 11.57 4.42 -6.65
N LEU A 74 10.42 4.77 -7.24
CA LEU A 74 10.25 4.83 -8.69
C LEU A 74 11.10 5.94 -9.33
N VAL A 75 11.38 7.00 -8.58
CA VAL A 75 12.19 8.15 -9.02
C VAL A 75 13.58 8.17 -8.37
N ALA A 76 13.94 7.14 -7.60
CA ALA A 76 15.22 7.09 -6.88
C ALA A 76 16.40 6.77 -7.81
N ASN A 77 17.61 7.11 -7.39
CA ASN A 77 18.84 6.75 -8.06
C ASN A 77 19.94 6.43 -7.02
N ASP A 78 21.01 5.76 -7.46
CA ASP A 78 22.21 5.51 -6.65
C ASP A 78 23.50 6.12 -7.22
N ASP A 79 23.39 7.02 -8.21
CA ASP A 79 24.48 7.66 -8.95
C ASP A 79 25.48 6.71 -9.65
N ILE A 80 25.29 5.38 -9.59
CA ILE A 80 26.27 4.39 -10.03
C ILE A 80 25.70 3.43 -11.06
N ALA A 81 24.67 2.66 -10.70
CA ALA A 81 24.20 1.52 -11.50
C ALA A 81 22.68 1.28 -11.43
N PHE A 82 21.97 1.99 -10.55
CA PHE A 82 20.55 1.82 -10.35
C PHE A 82 19.81 3.16 -10.50
N GLU A 83 18.93 3.21 -11.49
CA GLU A 83 17.97 4.27 -11.67
C GLU A 83 16.55 3.71 -11.60
N GLY A 84 15.68 4.45 -10.92
CA GLY A 84 14.27 4.19 -10.88
C GLY A 84 13.64 4.32 -12.27
N PRO A 85 12.60 3.54 -12.60
CA PRO A 85 11.95 3.57 -13.91
C PRO A 85 11.37 4.93 -14.30
N LEU A 86 11.11 5.80 -13.32
CA LEU A 86 10.62 7.17 -13.51
C LEU A 86 11.69 8.22 -13.15
N TYR A 87 12.97 7.84 -13.08
CA TYR A 87 14.06 8.79 -12.85
C TYR A 87 14.10 9.89 -13.94
N ALA A 88 13.93 9.51 -15.20
CA ALA A 88 14.03 10.42 -16.34
C ALA A 88 12.97 11.55 -16.37
N ILE A 89 11.89 11.44 -15.59
CA ILE A 89 10.82 12.45 -15.54
C ILE A 89 10.99 13.47 -14.41
N VAL A 90 12.06 13.37 -13.62
CA VAL A 90 12.40 14.31 -12.54
C VAL A 90 13.83 14.84 -12.70
N SER A 91 14.15 15.96 -12.03
CA SER A 91 15.52 16.45 -11.99
C SER A 91 16.40 15.57 -11.08
N LYS A 92 17.71 15.57 -11.32
CA LYS A 92 18.69 14.86 -10.47
C LYS A 92 18.57 15.28 -9.01
N SER A 93 18.50 16.58 -8.72
CA SER A 93 18.38 17.08 -7.34
C SER A 93 17.12 16.58 -6.63
N THR A 94 15.99 16.51 -7.33
CA THR A 94 14.76 15.93 -6.79
C THR A 94 14.90 14.42 -6.58
N SER A 95 15.53 13.71 -7.51
CA SER A 95 15.80 12.27 -7.37
C SER A 95 16.71 11.96 -6.19
N ASP A 96 17.79 12.72 -5.98
CA ASP A 96 18.72 12.55 -4.86
C ASP A 96 18.00 12.77 -3.52
N TRP A 97 17.15 13.80 -3.44
CA TRP A 97 16.33 14.09 -2.28
C TRP A 97 15.32 12.96 -1.99
N MET A 98 14.59 12.51 -3.01
CA MET A 98 13.65 11.39 -2.89
C MET A 98 14.36 10.08 -2.49
N SER A 99 15.55 9.83 -3.01
CA SER A 99 16.37 8.66 -2.66
C SER A 99 16.81 8.72 -1.19
N SER A 100 17.14 9.90 -0.69
CA SER A 100 17.43 10.09 0.74
C SER A 100 16.22 9.78 1.61
N LEU A 101 15.05 10.31 1.27
CA LEU A 101 13.83 10.04 2.02
C LEU A 101 13.40 8.57 1.94
N HIS A 102 13.53 7.94 0.76
CA HIS A 102 13.26 6.51 0.56
C HIS A 102 14.07 5.63 1.51
N ARG A 103 15.35 5.98 1.72
CA ARG A 103 16.23 5.27 2.67
C ARG A 103 15.80 5.49 4.11
N GLN A 104 15.48 6.73 4.49
CA GLN A 104 15.10 7.06 5.88
C GLN A 104 13.77 6.43 6.28
N ASN A 105 12.85 6.28 5.32
CA ASN A 105 11.50 5.79 5.55
C ASN A 105 11.44 4.34 6.08
N ILE A 106 12.52 3.56 5.96
CA ILE A 106 12.62 2.22 6.56
C ILE A 106 12.39 2.24 8.09
N TRP A 107 12.84 3.29 8.78
CA TRP A 107 12.66 3.42 10.24
C TRP A 107 11.20 3.67 10.61
N ILE A 108 10.51 4.49 9.81
CA ILE A 108 9.09 4.77 9.99
C ILE A 108 8.27 3.50 9.71
N ILE A 109 8.56 2.80 8.61
CA ILE A 109 7.92 1.53 8.26
C ILE A 109 8.13 0.50 9.37
N GLY A 110 9.37 0.31 9.82
CA GLY A 110 9.70 -0.64 10.89
C GLY A 110 8.96 -0.33 12.19
N GLY A 111 8.92 0.94 12.59
CA GLY A 111 8.17 1.37 13.78
C GLY A 111 6.66 1.13 13.67
N LEU A 112 6.06 1.45 12.52
CA LEU A 112 4.62 1.23 12.30
C LEU A 112 4.27 -0.25 12.21
N ILE A 113 5.11 -1.08 11.60
CA ILE A 113 4.94 -2.54 11.57
C ILE A 113 5.01 -3.10 13.00
N ALA A 114 6.02 -2.70 13.78
CA ALA A 114 6.15 -3.15 15.16
C ALA A 114 4.91 -2.78 15.99
N LEU A 115 4.46 -1.52 15.91
CA LEU A 115 3.25 -1.07 16.59
C LEU A 115 2.00 -1.85 16.14
N HIS A 116 1.86 -2.11 14.85
CA HIS A 116 0.75 -2.87 14.29
C HIS A 116 0.72 -4.33 14.81
N VAL A 117 1.87 -5.00 14.79
CA VAL A 117 2.00 -6.37 15.29
C VAL A 117 1.72 -6.44 16.80
N LEU A 118 2.25 -5.50 17.58
CA LEU A 118 1.97 -5.40 19.01
C LEU A 118 0.46 -5.22 19.28
N ALA A 119 -0.22 -4.42 18.48
CA ALA A 119 -1.67 -4.25 18.58
C ALA A 119 -2.41 -5.57 18.29
N ILE A 120 -2.02 -6.31 17.25
CA ILE A 120 -2.61 -7.62 16.93
C ILE A 120 -2.39 -8.60 18.10
N LEU A 121 -1.18 -8.66 18.64
CA LEU A 121 -0.86 -9.52 19.78
C LEU A 121 -1.66 -9.14 21.02
N TYR A 122 -1.83 -7.85 21.30
CA TYR A 122 -2.68 -7.36 22.38
C TYR A 122 -4.13 -7.83 22.21
N TYR A 123 -4.69 -7.71 21.00
CA TYR A 123 -6.06 -8.18 20.72
C TYR A 123 -6.19 -9.70 20.88
N ALA A 124 -5.22 -10.46 20.38
CA ALA A 124 -5.22 -11.92 20.47
C ALA A 124 -5.07 -12.41 21.93
N HIS A 125 -4.15 -11.85 22.70
CA HIS A 125 -3.80 -12.37 24.03
C HIS A 125 -4.59 -11.75 25.18
N VAL A 126 -4.87 -10.44 25.11
CA VAL A 126 -5.54 -9.68 26.18
C VAL A 126 -7.04 -9.58 25.91
N LYS A 127 -7.44 -9.17 24.70
CA LYS A 127 -8.86 -9.07 24.34
C LYS A 127 -9.49 -10.41 23.93
N LYS A 128 -8.68 -11.46 23.76
CA LYS A 128 -9.12 -12.79 23.29
C LYS A 128 -9.92 -12.74 21.98
N ASP A 129 -9.67 -11.73 21.14
CA ASP A 129 -10.26 -11.57 19.81
C ASP A 129 -9.17 -11.85 18.77
N ASN A 130 -9.33 -12.95 18.03
CA ASN A 130 -8.37 -13.34 17.00
C ASN A 130 -8.63 -12.58 15.70
N LEU A 131 -7.85 -11.53 15.48
CA LEU A 131 -7.91 -10.72 14.26
C LEU A 131 -7.22 -11.36 13.05
N VAL A 132 -6.32 -12.33 13.27
CA VAL A 132 -5.54 -12.97 12.21
C VAL A 132 -6.37 -13.99 11.43
N LYS A 133 -7.20 -14.79 12.11
CA LYS A 133 -8.05 -15.79 11.44
C LYS A 133 -8.92 -15.16 10.33
N PRO A 134 -9.69 -14.07 10.58
CA PRO A 134 -10.46 -13.40 9.53
C PRO A 134 -9.61 -12.80 8.39
N MET A 135 -8.35 -12.45 8.61
CA MET A 135 -7.47 -11.95 7.54
C MET A 135 -7.11 -13.04 6.53
N ILE A 136 -7.05 -14.30 6.98
CA ILE A 136 -6.72 -15.45 6.12
C ILE A 136 -7.99 -16.03 5.49
N THR A 137 -9.06 -16.19 6.29
CA THR A 137 -10.31 -16.81 5.83
C THR A 137 -11.23 -15.82 5.11
N GLY A 138 -11.05 -14.52 5.32
CA GLY A 138 -11.98 -13.48 4.86
C GLY A 138 -13.29 -13.42 5.65
N VAL A 139 -13.46 -14.26 6.67
CA VAL A 139 -14.72 -14.40 7.44
C VAL A 139 -14.47 -14.10 8.91
N LYS A 140 -15.21 -13.12 9.45
CA LYS A 140 -15.27 -12.83 10.89
C LYS A 140 -16.63 -13.25 11.44
N GLU A 141 -16.60 -14.09 12.48
CA GLU A 141 -17.78 -14.49 13.25
C GLU A 141 -18.09 -13.41 14.29
N PHE A 142 -19.37 -13.10 14.49
CA PHE A 142 -19.84 -12.13 15.48
C PHE A 142 -20.88 -12.78 16.39
N PRO A 143 -20.87 -12.49 17.71
CA PRO A 143 -21.99 -12.82 18.59
C PRO A 143 -23.26 -12.10 18.12
N GLU A 144 -24.42 -12.75 18.21
CA GLU A 144 -25.70 -12.17 17.82
C GLU A 144 -26.08 -10.95 18.69
N PRO A 145 -26.67 -9.87 18.12
CA PRO A 145 -27.06 -9.73 16.70
C PRO A 145 -25.85 -9.44 15.78
N ALA A 146 -25.68 -10.28 14.75
CA ALA A 146 -24.55 -10.15 13.83
C ALA A 146 -24.68 -8.93 12.89
N PRO A 147 -23.56 -8.27 12.52
CA PRO A 147 -23.56 -7.23 11.49
C PRO A 147 -24.04 -7.76 10.13
N ARG A 148 -24.54 -6.85 9.28
CA ARG A 148 -25.00 -7.21 7.92
C ARG A 148 -23.87 -7.88 7.11
N PRO A 149 -24.14 -8.95 6.34
CA PRO A 149 -23.14 -9.54 5.46
C PRO A 149 -22.52 -8.53 4.48
N ALA A 150 -21.27 -8.76 4.09
CA ALA A 150 -20.58 -7.93 3.10
C ALA A 150 -21.33 -7.97 1.76
N GLN A 151 -21.55 -6.81 1.15
CA GLN A 151 -22.19 -6.67 -0.16
C GLN A 151 -21.26 -5.95 -1.15
N GLY A 152 -21.42 -6.22 -2.45
CA GLY A 152 -20.59 -5.63 -3.50
C GLY A 152 -19.22 -6.30 -3.66
N GLY A 153 -18.33 -5.70 -4.46
CA GLY A 153 -17.05 -6.31 -4.83
C GLY A 153 -17.19 -7.46 -5.83
N GLY A 154 -18.07 -7.30 -6.82
CA GLY A 154 -18.28 -8.30 -7.87
C GLY A 154 -17.14 -8.37 -8.89
N LEU A 155 -17.29 -9.28 -9.87
CA LEU A 155 -16.28 -9.56 -10.89
C LEU A 155 -15.80 -8.30 -11.63
N VAL A 156 -16.71 -7.35 -11.92
CA VAL A 156 -16.36 -6.09 -12.59
C VAL A 156 -15.39 -5.26 -11.74
N SER A 157 -15.67 -5.05 -10.46
CA SER A 157 -14.76 -4.33 -9.54
C SER A 157 -13.40 -5.01 -9.45
N PHE A 158 -13.38 -6.34 -9.47
CA PHE A 158 -12.15 -7.12 -9.42
C PHE A 158 -11.32 -6.96 -10.70
N VAL A 159 -11.95 -7.07 -11.87
CA VAL A 159 -11.29 -6.89 -13.18
C VAL A 159 -10.76 -5.46 -13.31
N VAL A 160 -11.52 -4.45 -12.89
CA VAL A 160 -11.07 -3.05 -12.89
C VAL A 160 -9.85 -2.88 -11.97
N ALA A 161 -9.89 -3.40 -10.74
CA ALA A 161 -8.76 -3.32 -9.82
C ALA A 161 -7.51 -4.04 -10.37
N LEU A 162 -7.69 -5.20 -11.01
CA LEU A 162 -6.61 -5.97 -11.62
C LEU A 162 -6.01 -5.23 -12.83
N ALA A 163 -6.86 -4.65 -13.69
CA ALA A 163 -6.42 -3.88 -14.85
C ALA A 163 -5.60 -2.65 -14.43
N VAL A 164 -6.05 -1.92 -13.41
CA VAL A 164 -5.31 -0.77 -12.86
C VAL A 164 -3.99 -1.22 -12.21
N ALA A 165 -3.98 -2.34 -11.50
CA ALA A 165 -2.76 -2.90 -10.93
C ALA A 165 -1.75 -3.30 -12.02
N ALA A 166 -2.21 -3.97 -13.08
CA ALA A 166 -1.38 -4.35 -14.22
C ALA A 166 -0.84 -3.14 -14.96
N ALA A 167 -1.67 -2.12 -15.21
CA ALA A 167 -1.24 -0.85 -15.79
C ALA A 167 -0.19 -0.16 -14.91
N THR A 168 -0.39 -0.15 -13.59
CA THR A 168 0.58 0.41 -12.63
C THR A 168 1.92 -0.31 -12.72
N VAL A 169 1.92 -1.65 -12.78
CA VAL A 169 3.15 -2.44 -12.94
C VAL A 169 3.83 -2.12 -14.27
N TRP A 170 3.07 -2.04 -15.37
CA TRP A 170 3.59 -1.70 -16.69
C TRP A 170 4.29 -0.33 -16.71
N VAL A 171 3.65 0.69 -16.13
CA VAL A 171 4.25 2.03 -15.96
C VAL A 171 5.50 1.95 -15.06
N ALA A 172 5.40 1.25 -13.93
CA ALA A 172 6.49 1.07 -12.99
C ALA A 172 7.65 0.22 -13.54
N THR A 173 7.51 -0.42 -14.70
CA THR A 173 8.61 -1.07 -15.43
C THR A 173 9.17 -0.21 -16.56
N GLY A 174 8.76 1.05 -16.66
CA GLY A 174 9.24 1.98 -17.68
C GLY A 174 8.43 1.97 -18.97
N GLY A 175 7.19 1.44 -18.97
CA GLY A 175 6.34 1.40 -20.17
C GLY A 175 6.03 2.78 -20.80
N LEU A 176 6.17 3.87 -20.03
CA LEU A 176 6.01 5.24 -20.51
C LEU A 176 7.31 5.87 -21.03
N VAL A 177 8.47 5.23 -20.81
CA VAL A 177 9.78 5.76 -21.19
C VAL A 177 10.19 5.14 -22.53
N SER A 178 10.57 5.98 -23.49
CA SER A 178 11.06 5.52 -24.80
C SER A 178 12.31 4.64 -24.62
N PRO A 179 12.44 3.53 -25.36
CA PRO A 179 13.65 2.72 -25.29
C PRO A 179 14.88 3.57 -25.67
N PRO A 180 16.04 3.34 -25.03
CA PRO A 180 17.26 4.04 -25.41
C PRO A 180 17.60 3.74 -26.87
N PRO A 181 18.18 4.70 -27.61
CA PRO A 181 18.60 4.47 -28.98
C PRO A 181 19.57 3.28 -29.04
N PRO A 182 19.53 2.46 -30.12
CA PRO A 182 20.43 1.33 -30.26
C PRO A 182 21.89 1.82 -30.20
N PRO A 183 22.81 1.03 -29.60
CA PRO A 183 24.20 1.40 -29.57
C PRO A 183 24.70 1.63 -31.00
N PRO A 184 25.58 2.62 -31.24
CA PRO A 184 26.15 2.85 -32.56
C PRO A 184 26.78 1.54 -33.06
N PRO A 185 26.65 1.21 -34.36
CA PRO A 185 27.23 0.00 -34.89
C PRO A 185 28.70 -0.03 -34.53
N GLN A 186 29.12 -1.06 -33.80
CA GLN A 186 30.53 -1.28 -33.51
C GLN A 186 31.21 -1.44 -34.87
N SER A 187 32.10 -0.51 -35.22
CA SER A 187 32.94 -0.66 -36.41
C SER A 187 33.69 -1.96 -36.24
N ALA A 188 33.43 -2.92 -37.12
CA ALA A 188 34.23 -4.15 -37.19
C ALA A 188 35.71 -3.74 -37.26
N PRO A 189 36.59 -4.38 -36.47
CA PRO A 189 38.00 -4.06 -36.56
C PRO A 189 38.48 -4.26 -37.99
N ALA A 190 39.12 -3.25 -38.57
CA ALA A 190 39.78 -3.36 -39.86
C ALA A 190 41.14 -4.03 -39.65
N TRP A 191 41.14 -5.32 -39.33
CA TRP A 191 42.32 -6.18 -39.33
C TRP A 191 41.95 -7.61 -39.67
#